data_AF-A0A5B8SSG8-F1
#
_entry.id   AF-A0A5B8SSG8-F1
#
_cell.length_a   1.000
_cell.length_b   1.000
_cell.length_c   1.000
_cell.angle_alpha   90.00
_cell.angle_beta   90.00
_cell.angle_gamma   90.00
#
_symmetry.space_group_name_H-M   'P 1'
#
loop_
_entity.id
_entity.type
_entity.pdbx_description
1 polymer ?
#
loop_
_entity_poly.entity_id
_entity_poly.type
_entity_poly.pdbx_seq_one_letter_code
_entity_poly.pdbx_strand_id
1 'polypeptide(L)'
;MWVAIYGTFVLNFCDFTRNAVSRKAITRGNFFGIPLNMLFFAVIVVMLSGSQYLIDGEIITSPADIVEAIPNTTLLVLAALALIIVTVAVNLIANFVAPIYMFTDLFPRYLTFARSGLVTAILGLIILPWNLYNSPVVIEYFLGGLGAVLGPVFGVIIADYWLIRRARINVPDLYDNKATGDYYYVNGYNLRAIGALIPAALITIIIALVPYFDSFSEFSWFIGAGLGALFYLIVADRSMPIRDVSGEPIAIPSVH
;
A
#
# COMPACT_ATOMS: atom_id res chain seq x y z
N MET A 1 13.34 -4.98 4.47
CA MET A 1 12.75 -4.76 3.11
C MET A 1 11.29 -5.20 2.97
N TRP A 2 10.92 -6.46 3.25
CA TRP A 2 9.56 -6.98 3.03
C TRP A 2 8.44 -6.18 3.72
N VAL A 3 8.65 -5.72 4.94
CA VAL A 3 7.67 -4.95 5.71
C VAL A 3 7.30 -3.64 5.02
N ALA A 4 8.28 -2.91 4.46
CA ALA A 4 8.02 -1.65 3.76
C ALA A 4 7.20 -1.87 2.47
N ILE A 5 7.45 -2.98 1.77
CA ILE A 5 6.71 -3.37 0.56
C ILE A 5 5.25 -3.72 0.91
N TYR A 6 5.01 -4.49 1.97
CA TYR A 6 3.64 -4.81 2.38
C TYR A 6 2.94 -3.63 3.08
N GLY A 7 3.70 -2.70 3.67
CA GLY A 7 3.15 -1.51 4.33
C GLY A 7 2.35 -0.61 3.39
N THR A 8 2.75 -0.48 2.11
CA THR A 8 1.97 0.25 1.09
C THR A 8 0.64 -0.44 0.80
N PHE A 9 0.64 -1.79 0.71
CA PHE A 9 -0.60 -2.56 0.52
C PHE A 9 -1.56 -2.43 1.69
N VAL A 10 -1.05 -2.38 2.92
CA VAL A 10 -1.88 -2.22 4.12
C VAL A 10 -2.61 -0.87 4.11
N LEU A 11 -1.92 0.20 3.69
CA LEU A 11 -2.51 1.54 3.60
C LEU A 11 -3.59 1.65 2.51
N ASN A 12 -3.42 0.95 1.40
CA ASN A 12 -4.38 0.95 0.28
C ASN A 12 -5.42 -0.18 0.38
N PHE A 13 -5.44 -0.93 1.47
CA PHE A 13 -6.33 -2.09 1.61
C PHE A 13 -7.82 -1.72 1.61
N CYS A 14 -8.15 -0.47 1.95
CA CYS A 14 -9.50 0.08 1.87
C CYS A 14 -10.07 0.06 0.44
N ASP A 15 -9.23 0.23 -0.59
CA ASP A 15 -9.69 0.27 -1.99
C ASP A 15 -10.24 -1.08 -2.44
N PHE A 16 -9.60 -2.18 -2.01
CA PHE A 16 -10.07 -3.53 -2.32
C PHE A 16 -11.28 -3.94 -1.48
N THR A 17 -11.33 -3.50 -0.22
CA THR A 17 -12.38 -3.92 0.72
C THR A 17 -13.67 -3.13 0.59
N ARG A 18 -13.66 -1.97 -0.07
CA ARG A 18 -14.87 -1.16 -0.33
C ARG A 18 -15.97 -1.94 -1.03
N ASN A 19 -15.61 -2.86 -1.94
CA ASN A 19 -16.55 -3.68 -2.70
C ASN A 19 -16.87 -5.02 -2.00
N ALA A 20 -16.44 -5.21 -0.75
CA ALA A 20 -16.69 -6.44 -0.03
C ALA A 20 -18.12 -6.50 0.52
N VAL A 21 -18.76 -7.66 0.35
CA VAL A 21 -20.15 -7.91 0.78
C VAL A 21 -20.30 -7.89 2.30
N SER A 22 -19.26 -8.27 3.05
CA SER A 22 -19.28 -8.25 4.52
C SER A 22 -17.89 -8.25 5.14
N ARG A 23 -17.80 -7.76 6.39
CA ARG A 23 -16.57 -7.82 7.19
C ARG A 23 -16.05 -9.25 7.39
N LYS A 24 -16.95 -10.22 7.55
CA LYS A 24 -16.59 -11.64 7.69
C LYS A 24 -15.99 -12.20 6.40
N ALA A 25 -16.46 -11.75 5.23
CA ALA A 25 -15.88 -12.13 3.95
C ALA A 25 -14.46 -11.60 3.81
N ILE A 26 -14.19 -10.35 4.22
CA ILE A 26 -12.84 -9.77 4.23
C ILE A 26 -11.91 -10.60 5.13
N THR A 27 -12.28 -10.84 6.40
CA THR A 27 -11.40 -11.56 7.34
C THR A 27 -11.13 -12.99 6.88
N ARG A 28 -12.16 -13.73 6.45
CA ARG A 28 -11.99 -15.10 5.94
C ARG A 28 -11.18 -15.13 4.66
N GLY A 29 -11.46 -14.23 3.72
CA GLY A 29 -10.75 -14.13 2.45
C GLY A 29 -9.26 -13.89 2.65
N ASN A 30 -8.88 -12.98 3.54
CA ASN A 30 -7.46 -12.74 3.86
C ASN A 30 -6.83 -13.90 4.61
N PHE A 31 -7.50 -14.41 5.64
CA PHE A 31 -6.93 -15.45 6.51
C PHE A 31 -6.72 -16.77 5.79
N PHE A 32 -7.62 -17.17 4.90
CA PHE A 32 -7.42 -18.37 4.10
C PHE A 32 -6.64 -18.06 2.82
N GLY A 33 -6.93 -16.94 2.16
CA GLY A 33 -6.33 -16.61 0.87
C GLY A 33 -4.84 -16.34 0.94
N ILE A 34 -4.35 -15.56 1.91
CA ILE A 34 -2.92 -15.21 1.96
C ILE A 34 -2.06 -16.42 2.35
N PRO A 35 -2.28 -17.08 3.50
CA PRO A 35 -1.42 -18.17 3.95
C PRO A 35 -1.51 -19.41 3.05
N LEU A 36 -2.71 -19.76 2.57
CA LEU A 36 -2.88 -20.94 1.72
C LEU A 36 -2.19 -20.75 0.38
N ASN A 37 -2.39 -19.60 -0.28
CA ASN A 37 -1.71 -19.32 -1.54
C ASN A 37 -0.20 -19.19 -1.35
N MET A 38 0.27 -18.53 -0.28
CA MET A 38 1.70 -18.47 0.03
C MET A 38 2.30 -19.85 0.22
N LEU A 39 1.66 -20.73 0.99
CA LEU A 39 2.15 -22.08 1.23
C LEU A 39 2.17 -22.90 -0.07
N PHE A 40 1.08 -22.85 -0.85
CA PHE A 40 0.99 -23.54 -2.12
C PHE A 40 2.08 -23.08 -3.10
N PHE A 41 2.28 -21.76 -3.22
CA PHE A 41 3.30 -21.21 -4.11
C PHE A 41 4.72 -21.52 -3.60
N ALA A 42 4.95 -21.49 -2.29
CA ALA A 42 6.22 -21.88 -1.70
C ALA A 42 6.59 -23.33 -2.00
N VAL A 43 5.61 -24.26 -1.93
CA VAL A 43 5.82 -25.66 -2.30
C VAL A 43 6.22 -25.78 -3.78
N ILE A 44 5.51 -25.10 -4.68
CA ILE A 44 5.84 -25.12 -6.12
C ILE A 44 7.27 -24.59 -6.35
N VAL A 45 7.62 -23.45 -5.77
CA VAL A 45 8.96 -22.85 -5.93
C VAL A 45 10.04 -23.80 -5.40
N VAL A 46 9.87 -24.37 -4.21
CA VAL A 46 10.84 -25.33 -3.64
C VAL A 46 10.98 -26.56 -4.53
N MET A 47 9.88 -27.10 -5.04
CA MET A 47 9.93 -28.27 -5.93
C MET A 47 10.61 -27.97 -7.26
N LEU A 48 10.29 -26.82 -7.89
CA LEU A 48 10.89 -26.44 -9.17
C LEU A 48 12.37 -26.08 -9.03
N SER A 49 12.73 -25.23 -8.07
CA SER A 49 14.13 -24.87 -7.79
C SER A 49 14.95 -26.09 -7.37
N GLY A 50 14.40 -26.98 -6.54
CA GLY A 50 15.07 -28.21 -6.12
C GLY A 50 15.27 -29.20 -7.27
N SER A 51 14.26 -29.34 -8.14
CA SER A 51 14.35 -30.23 -9.31
C SER A 51 15.37 -29.70 -10.32
N GLN A 52 15.38 -28.40 -10.59
CA GLN A 52 16.34 -27.79 -11.51
C GLN A 52 17.78 -27.91 -10.99
N TYR A 53 17.98 -27.68 -9.69
CA TYR A 53 19.29 -27.86 -9.05
C TYR A 53 19.82 -29.30 -9.20
N LEU A 54 18.95 -30.30 -9.15
CA LEU A 54 19.35 -31.71 -9.34
C LEU A 54 19.71 -32.04 -10.80
N ILE A 55 19.16 -31.30 -11.78
CA ILE A 55 19.38 -31.56 -13.20
C ILE A 55 20.63 -30.82 -13.69
N ASP A 56 20.70 -29.50 -13.48
CA ASP A 56 21.71 -28.63 -14.07
C ASP A 56 22.66 -27.99 -13.03
N GLY A 57 22.44 -28.22 -11.73
CA GLY A 57 23.25 -27.61 -10.66
C GLY A 57 23.01 -26.11 -10.42
N GLU A 58 22.16 -25.48 -11.23
CA GLU A 58 21.79 -24.07 -11.12
C GLU A 58 20.48 -23.88 -10.35
N ILE A 59 20.44 -22.84 -9.52
CA ILE A 59 19.25 -22.48 -8.75
C ILE A 59 18.46 -21.45 -9.54
N ILE A 60 17.19 -21.77 -9.84
CA ILE A 60 16.24 -20.80 -10.42
C ILE A 60 16.14 -19.60 -9.48
N THR A 61 16.43 -18.41 -10.02
CA THR A 61 16.33 -17.15 -9.26
C THR A 61 15.09 -16.35 -9.64
N SER A 62 14.57 -16.57 -10.85
CA SER A 62 13.41 -15.86 -11.36
C SER A 62 12.40 -16.81 -12.05
N PRO A 63 11.10 -16.49 -12.05
CA PRO A 63 10.11 -17.25 -12.82
C PRO A 63 10.38 -17.27 -14.33
N ALA A 64 11.12 -16.28 -14.86
CA ALA A 64 11.48 -16.24 -16.27
C ALA A 64 12.50 -17.33 -16.61
N ASP A 65 13.44 -17.62 -15.71
CA ASP A 65 14.44 -18.68 -15.88
C ASP A 65 13.75 -20.05 -16.06
N ILE A 66 12.63 -20.28 -15.36
CA ILE A 66 11.81 -21.50 -15.49
C ILE A 66 11.21 -21.61 -16.89
N VAL A 67 10.70 -20.49 -17.41
CA VAL A 67 10.09 -20.45 -18.73
C VAL A 67 11.16 -20.69 -19.80
N GLU A 68 12.34 -20.09 -19.66
CA GLU A 68 13.47 -20.25 -20.59
C GLU A 68 14.00 -21.69 -20.65
N ALA A 69 13.96 -22.42 -19.53
CA ALA A 69 14.37 -23.82 -19.46
C ALA A 69 13.44 -24.79 -20.22
N ILE A 70 12.30 -24.35 -20.77
CA ILE A 70 11.35 -25.21 -21.49
C ILE A 70 11.91 -25.59 -22.87
N PRO A 71 12.19 -26.88 -23.14
CA PRO A 71 12.85 -27.30 -24.38
C PRO A 71 11.93 -27.26 -25.61
N ASN A 72 10.62 -27.24 -25.43
CA ASN A 72 9.64 -27.23 -26.52
C ASN A 72 9.23 -25.80 -26.89
N THR A 73 9.49 -25.38 -28.13
CA THR A 73 9.21 -24.01 -28.61
C THR A 73 7.75 -23.60 -28.46
N THR A 74 6.80 -24.50 -28.69
CA THR A 74 5.37 -24.18 -28.55
C THR A 74 4.99 -23.93 -27.09
N LEU A 75 5.46 -24.79 -26.18
CA LEU A 75 5.23 -24.63 -24.74
C LEU A 75 5.95 -23.39 -24.18
N LEU A 76 7.15 -23.09 -24.66
CA LEU A 76 7.91 -21.88 -24.32
C LEU A 76 7.10 -20.61 -24.66
N VAL A 77 6.59 -20.51 -25.89
CA VAL A 77 5.79 -19.35 -26.32
C VAL A 77 4.52 -19.21 -25.49
N LEU A 78 3.81 -20.31 -25.22
CA LEU A 78 2.60 -20.29 -24.38
C LEU A 78 2.91 -19.89 -22.93
N ALA A 79 3.99 -20.40 -22.36
CA ALA A 79 4.42 -20.07 -21.01
C ALA A 79 4.87 -18.61 -20.89
N ALA A 80 5.61 -18.08 -21.88
CA ALA A 80 6.01 -16.68 -21.93
C ALA A 80 4.79 -15.75 -22.03
N LEU A 81 3.81 -16.07 -22.89
CA LEU A 81 2.56 -15.32 -22.99
C LEU A 81 1.78 -15.34 -21.66
N ALA A 82 1.69 -16.51 -21.01
CA ALA A 82 1.05 -16.62 -19.71
C ALA A 82 1.77 -15.75 -18.65
N LEU A 83 3.11 -15.77 -18.62
CA LEU A 83 3.91 -14.97 -17.70
C LEU A 83 3.69 -13.47 -17.93
N ILE A 84 3.65 -13.01 -19.19
CA ILE A 84 3.38 -11.61 -19.55
C ILE A 84 1.98 -11.21 -19.06
N ILE A 85 0.96 -12.02 -19.38
CA ILE A 85 -0.43 -11.74 -19.00
C ILE A 85 -0.57 -11.64 -17.48
N VAL A 86 -0.01 -12.59 -16.74
CA VAL A 86 -0.05 -12.60 -15.27
C VAL A 86 0.70 -11.40 -14.69
N THR A 87 1.88 -11.07 -15.23
CA THR A 87 2.69 -9.93 -14.77
C THR A 87 1.94 -8.62 -14.95
N VAL A 88 1.31 -8.41 -16.12
CA VAL A 88 0.51 -7.22 -16.39
C VAL A 88 -0.73 -7.17 -15.50
N ALA A 89 -1.46 -8.29 -15.37
CA ALA A 89 -2.68 -8.35 -14.58
C ALA A 89 -2.45 -8.01 -13.09
N VAL A 90 -1.41 -8.60 -12.48
CA VAL A 90 -1.07 -8.34 -11.08
C VAL A 90 -0.63 -6.89 -10.89
N ASN A 91 0.20 -6.34 -11.79
CA ASN A 91 0.64 -4.95 -11.71
C ASN A 91 -0.53 -3.96 -11.86
N LEU A 92 -1.49 -4.25 -12.75
CA LEU A 92 -2.65 -3.41 -12.94
C LEU A 92 -3.49 -3.31 -11.65
N ILE A 93 -3.75 -4.44 -11.01
CA ILE A 93 -4.57 -4.49 -9.78
C ILE A 93 -3.82 -3.90 -8.59
N ALA A 94 -2.55 -4.26 -8.40
CA ALA A 94 -1.79 -3.89 -7.22
C ALA A 94 -1.29 -2.44 -7.24
N ASN A 95 -0.79 -1.96 -8.38
CA ASN A 95 -0.03 -0.71 -8.45
C ASN A 95 -0.77 0.41 -9.19
N PHE A 96 -1.80 0.08 -9.98
CA PHE A 96 -2.53 1.07 -10.79
C PHE A 96 -3.87 1.48 -10.19
N VAL A 97 -4.55 0.59 -9.47
CA VAL A 97 -5.89 0.85 -8.94
C VAL A 97 -5.89 2.00 -7.92
N ALA A 98 -5.00 1.94 -6.92
CA ALA A 98 -4.90 2.95 -5.86
C ALA A 98 -4.63 4.38 -6.40
N PRO A 99 -3.61 4.63 -7.26
CA PRO A 99 -3.39 5.97 -7.80
C PRO A 99 -4.53 6.45 -8.71
N ILE A 100 -5.21 5.56 -9.43
CA ILE A 100 -6.39 5.94 -10.22
C ILE A 100 -7.48 6.51 -9.31
N TYR A 101 -7.80 5.81 -8.22
CA TYR A 101 -8.81 6.28 -7.26
C TYR A 101 -8.39 7.57 -6.58
N MET A 102 -7.11 7.68 -6.17
CA MET A 102 -6.56 8.92 -5.62
C MET A 102 -6.80 10.11 -6.57
N PHE A 103 -6.52 9.97 -7.87
CA PHE A 103 -6.71 11.06 -8.82
C PHE A 103 -8.18 11.37 -9.10
N THR A 104 -9.05 10.36 -9.17
CA THR A 104 -10.49 10.60 -9.33
C THR A 104 -11.09 11.30 -8.12
N ASP A 105 -10.62 10.96 -6.91
CA ASP A 105 -11.15 11.52 -5.66
C ASP A 105 -10.59 12.92 -5.39
N LEU A 106 -9.34 13.20 -5.79
CA LEU A 106 -8.71 14.50 -5.61
C LEU A 106 -9.18 15.54 -6.64
N PHE A 107 -9.44 15.12 -7.88
CA PHE A 107 -9.87 16.01 -8.97
C PHE A 107 -11.13 15.51 -9.69
N PRO A 108 -12.25 15.30 -8.97
CA PRO A 108 -13.45 14.65 -9.52
C PRO A 108 -14.11 15.43 -10.65
N ARG A 109 -13.89 16.76 -10.72
CA ARG A 109 -14.42 17.62 -11.80
C ARG A 109 -13.65 17.48 -13.13
N TYR A 110 -12.40 17.02 -13.10
CA TYR A 110 -11.51 17.01 -14.26
C TYR A 110 -11.12 15.60 -14.71
N LEU A 111 -10.95 14.70 -13.75
CA LEU A 111 -10.44 13.36 -13.96
C LEU A 111 -11.53 12.30 -13.75
N THR A 112 -11.89 11.62 -14.83
CA THR A 112 -12.68 10.38 -14.79
C THR A 112 -11.76 9.18 -14.62
N PHE A 113 -12.29 8.02 -14.24
CA PHE A 113 -11.50 6.79 -14.05
C PHE A 113 -10.55 6.49 -15.23
N ALA A 114 -11.04 6.61 -16.47
CA ALA A 114 -10.22 6.41 -17.66
C ALA A 114 -9.10 7.47 -17.82
N ARG A 115 -9.39 8.74 -17.53
CA ARG A 115 -8.38 9.82 -17.59
C ARG A 115 -7.35 9.68 -16.49
N SER A 116 -7.76 9.34 -15.27
CA SER A 116 -6.87 9.03 -14.15
C SER A 116 -5.97 7.84 -14.45
N GLY A 117 -6.47 6.81 -15.15
CA GLY A 117 -5.67 5.69 -15.65
C GLY A 117 -4.57 6.14 -16.59
N LEU A 118 -4.88 7.03 -17.55
CA LEU A 118 -3.89 7.58 -18.46
C LEU A 118 -2.83 8.42 -17.73
N VAL A 119 -3.24 9.29 -16.81
CA VAL A 119 -2.32 10.11 -16.00
C VAL A 119 -1.39 9.22 -15.17
N THR A 120 -1.93 8.19 -14.52
CA THR A 120 -1.17 7.22 -13.74
C THR A 120 -0.13 6.51 -14.61
N ALA A 121 -0.51 6.07 -15.82
CA ALA A 121 0.40 5.41 -16.74
C ALA A 121 1.55 6.32 -17.19
N ILE A 122 1.23 7.57 -17.54
CA ILE A 122 2.24 8.56 -17.96
C ILE A 122 3.21 8.86 -16.82
N LEU A 123 2.70 9.10 -15.61
CA LEU A 123 3.55 9.37 -14.45
C LEU A 123 4.43 8.17 -14.08
N GLY A 124 3.87 6.95 -14.10
CA GLY A 124 4.63 5.73 -13.87
C GLY A 124 5.77 5.54 -14.88
N LEU A 125 5.55 5.88 -16.15
CA LEU A 125 6.57 5.83 -17.19
C LEU A 125 7.65 6.90 -17.00
N ILE A 126 7.26 8.15 -16.71
CA ILE A 126 8.20 9.29 -16.58
C ILE A 126 9.12 9.15 -15.37
N ILE A 127 8.69 8.46 -14.31
CA ILE A 127 9.54 8.16 -13.15
C ILE A 127 10.73 7.27 -13.55
N LEU A 128 10.63 6.52 -14.66
CA LEU A 128 11.67 5.62 -15.16
C LEU A 128 12.21 4.70 -14.04
N PRO A 129 11.34 3.96 -13.33
CA PRO A 129 11.73 3.28 -12.10
C PRO A 129 12.84 2.25 -12.31
N TRP A 130 12.96 1.66 -13.50
CA TRP A 130 14.05 0.75 -13.87
C TRP A 130 15.44 1.38 -13.72
N ASN A 131 15.56 2.70 -13.83
CA ASN A 131 16.83 3.36 -13.62
C ASN A 131 17.27 3.31 -12.13
N LEU A 132 16.33 3.23 -11.18
CA LEU A 132 16.66 3.02 -9.77
C LEU A 132 17.24 1.62 -9.54
N TYR A 133 16.80 0.62 -10.33
CA TYR A 133 17.27 -0.76 -10.20
C TYR A 133 18.72 -0.96 -10.64
N ASN A 134 19.35 0.02 -11.28
CA ASN A 134 20.75 -0.02 -11.69
C ASN A 134 21.73 0.05 -10.51
N SER A 135 21.27 0.36 -9.28
CA SER A 135 22.11 0.40 -8.08
C SER A 135 21.38 -0.17 -6.86
N PRO A 136 21.84 -1.31 -6.29
CA PRO A 136 21.26 -1.90 -5.08
C PRO A 136 21.18 -0.91 -3.92
N VAL A 137 22.20 -0.07 -3.78
CA VAL A 137 22.29 0.96 -2.74
C VAL A 137 21.17 1.99 -2.91
N VAL A 138 20.90 2.44 -4.13
CA VAL A 138 19.83 3.43 -4.39
C VAL A 138 18.46 2.85 -4.06
N ILE A 139 18.21 1.57 -4.38
CA ILE A 139 16.95 0.88 -4.05
C ILE A 139 16.78 0.83 -2.54
N GLU A 140 17.82 0.46 -1.80
CA GLU A 140 17.78 0.32 -0.35
C GLU A 140 17.45 1.66 0.34
N TYR A 141 18.17 2.73 -0.02
CA TYR A 141 17.88 4.08 0.51
C TYR A 141 16.48 4.56 0.12
N PHE A 142 16.03 4.28 -1.12
CA PHE A 142 14.70 4.68 -1.59
C PHE A 142 13.58 3.95 -0.84
N LEU A 143 13.66 2.62 -0.74
CA LEU A 143 12.66 1.80 -0.03
C LEU A 143 12.69 2.07 1.48
N GLY A 144 13.87 2.22 2.06
CA GLY A 144 14.05 2.60 3.46
C GLY A 144 13.43 3.97 3.75
N GLY A 145 13.70 4.96 2.90
CA GLY A 145 13.13 6.30 3.01
C GLY A 145 11.61 6.32 2.84
N LEU A 146 11.06 5.59 1.86
CA LEU A 146 9.62 5.44 1.69
C LEU A 146 8.97 4.80 2.92
N GLY A 147 9.52 3.69 3.42
CA GLY A 147 9.04 3.03 4.63
C GLY A 147 9.06 3.95 5.85
N ALA A 148 10.11 4.77 5.98
CA ALA A 148 10.27 5.71 7.08
C ALA A 148 9.22 6.84 7.10
N VAL A 149 8.68 7.22 5.95
CA VAL A 149 7.60 8.22 5.86
C VAL A 149 6.22 7.57 6.01
N LEU A 150 6.01 6.40 5.40
CA LEU A 150 4.74 5.70 5.41
C LEU A 150 4.36 5.15 6.79
N GLY A 151 5.36 4.69 7.58
CA GLY A 151 5.13 4.21 8.94
C GLY A 151 4.44 5.26 9.83
N PRO A 152 4.99 6.47 10.00
CA PRO A 152 4.37 7.55 10.74
C PRO A 152 2.97 7.94 10.27
N VAL A 153 2.74 7.99 8.94
CA VAL A 153 1.40 8.25 8.38
C VAL A 153 0.41 7.19 8.85
N PHE A 154 0.77 5.91 8.74
CA PHE A 154 -0.02 4.80 9.23
C PHE A 154 -0.31 4.94 10.74
N GLY A 155 0.71 5.28 11.54
CA GLY A 155 0.59 5.49 12.97
C GLY A 155 -0.43 6.56 13.35
N VAL A 156 -0.38 7.71 12.69
CA VAL A 156 -1.34 8.81 12.90
C VAL A 156 -2.77 8.37 12.57
N ILE A 157 -2.96 7.71 11.42
CA ILE A 157 -4.29 7.23 10.97
C ILE A 157 -4.86 6.21 11.97
N ILE A 158 -4.07 5.23 12.40
CA ILE A 158 -4.50 4.21 13.35
C ILE A 158 -4.85 4.82 14.71
N ALA A 159 -4.03 5.75 15.21
CA ALA A 159 -4.29 6.44 16.46
C ALA A 159 -5.57 7.28 16.39
N ASP A 160 -5.77 8.03 15.30
CA ASP A 160 -6.99 8.82 15.12
C ASP A 160 -8.24 7.93 15.09
N TYR A 161 -8.23 6.90 14.26
CA TYR A 161 -9.41 6.06 14.06
C TYR A 161 -9.75 5.21 15.28
N TRP A 162 -8.78 4.45 15.83
CA TRP A 162 -9.06 3.47 16.88
C TRP A 162 -9.01 4.04 18.29
N LEU A 163 -8.09 4.95 18.58
CA LEU A 163 -7.85 5.42 19.96
C LEU A 163 -8.62 6.70 20.27
N ILE A 164 -8.63 7.66 19.34
CA ILE A 164 -9.33 8.94 19.53
C ILE A 164 -10.80 8.80 19.19
N ARG A 165 -11.10 8.43 17.94
CA ARG A 165 -12.48 8.33 17.42
C ARG A 165 -13.18 7.03 17.77
N ARG A 166 -12.46 6.03 18.30
CA ARG A 166 -13.01 4.74 18.76
C ARG A 166 -13.86 4.04 17.69
N ALA A 167 -13.35 4.04 16.46
CA ALA A 167 -13.98 3.48 15.26
C ALA A 167 -15.32 4.12 14.85
N ARG A 168 -15.61 5.34 15.31
CA ARG A 168 -16.80 6.11 14.92
C ARG A 168 -16.44 7.20 13.93
N ILE A 169 -17.16 7.25 12.81
CA ILE A 169 -16.91 8.20 11.72
C ILE A 169 -18.24 8.82 11.30
N ASN A 170 -18.26 10.13 11.14
CA ASN A 170 -19.31 10.83 10.42
C ASN A 170 -18.99 10.77 8.91
N VAL A 171 -19.66 9.90 8.16
CA VAL A 171 -19.35 9.69 6.73
C VAL A 171 -19.78 10.88 5.86
N PRO A 172 -20.96 11.49 6.04
CA PRO A 172 -21.35 12.69 5.28
C PRO A 172 -20.32 13.82 5.32
N ASP A 173 -19.74 14.09 6.50
CA ASP A 173 -18.76 15.17 6.66
C ASP A 173 -17.42 14.89 5.96
N LEU A 174 -17.12 13.64 5.56
CA LEU A 174 -15.94 13.32 4.75
C LEU A 174 -16.07 13.82 3.31
N TYR A 175 -17.30 14.05 2.84
CA TYR A 175 -17.61 14.49 1.48
C TYR A 175 -18.06 15.95 1.41
N ASP A 176 -17.94 16.70 2.50
CA ASP A 176 -18.38 18.09 2.60
C ASP A 176 -17.24 19.02 3.06
N ASN A 177 -17.21 20.22 2.48
CA ASN A 177 -16.18 21.24 2.75
C ASN A 177 -16.71 22.35 3.66
N LYS A 178 -17.81 22.13 4.38
CA LYS A 178 -18.38 23.10 5.32
C LYS A 178 -17.40 23.38 6.46
N ALA A 179 -17.26 24.66 6.80
CA ALA A 179 -16.42 25.10 7.91
C ALA A 179 -16.83 24.51 9.29
N THR A 180 -18.08 24.04 9.40
CA THR A 180 -18.62 23.39 10.61
C THR A 180 -18.50 21.87 10.61
N GLY A 181 -17.94 21.27 9.56
CA GLY A 181 -17.80 19.82 9.43
C GLY A 181 -16.73 19.27 10.39
N ASP A 182 -16.92 18.03 10.82
CA ASP A 182 -16.08 17.35 11.82
C ASP A 182 -14.59 17.21 11.38
N TYR A 183 -14.31 17.33 10.07
CA TYR A 183 -12.96 17.20 9.48
C TYR A 183 -12.45 18.47 8.79
N TYR A 184 -13.12 19.61 8.95
CA TYR A 184 -12.68 20.86 8.33
C TYR A 184 -11.45 21.47 9.03
N TYR A 185 -11.33 21.27 10.35
CA TYR A 185 -10.21 21.79 11.16
C TYR A 185 -9.91 23.27 10.86
N VAL A 186 -8.65 23.62 10.54
CA VAL A 186 -8.24 24.96 10.13
C VAL A 186 -8.02 24.97 8.62
N ASN A 187 -8.95 25.58 7.89
CA ASN A 187 -8.92 25.69 6.41
C ASN A 187 -8.81 24.34 5.68
N GLY A 188 -9.37 23.26 6.21
CA GLY A 188 -9.28 21.91 5.66
C GLY A 188 -8.08 21.09 6.15
N TYR A 189 -7.21 21.66 7.02
CA TYR A 189 -5.99 21.01 7.48
C TYR A 189 -6.00 20.70 8.97
N ASN A 190 -5.72 19.44 9.32
CA ASN A 190 -5.44 19.05 10.69
C ASN A 190 -3.98 19.39 11.04
N LEU A 191 -3.73 20.63 11.48
CA LEU A 191 -2.39 21.10 11.87
C LEU A 191 -1.77 20.27 13.00
N ARG A 192 -2.59 19.66 13.87
CA ARG A 192 -2.12 18.79 14.96
C ARG A 192 -1.60 17.46 14.42
N ALA A 193 -2.30 16.87 13.44
CA ALA A 193 -1.82 15.68 12.74
C ALA A 193 -0.53 15.96 11.97
N ILE A 194 -0.46 17.09 11.25
CA ILE A 194 0.76 17.50 10.54
C ILE A 194 1.92 17.73 11.53
N GLY A 195 1.65 18.42 12.64
CA GLY A 195 2.62 18.68 13.70
C GLY A 195 3.12 17.42 14.42
N ALA A 196 2.33 16.34 14.45
CA ALA A 196 2.77 15.04 14.93
C ALA A 196 3.55 14.24 13.85
N LEU A 197 3.11 14.33 12.59
CA LEU A 197 3.67 13.57 11.48
C LEU A 197 5.09 14.01 11.14
N ILE A 198 5.35 15.31 11.04
CA ILE A 198 6.67 15.85 10.64
C ILE A 198 7.79 15.35 11.57
N PRO A 199 7.74 15.55 12.90
CA PRO A 199 8.81 15.08 13.78
C PRO A 199 8.92 13.55 13.80
N ALA A 200 7.81 12.81 13.71
CA ALA A 200 7.85 11.34 13.63
C ALA A 200 8.56 10.88 12.35
N ALA A 201 8.23 11.47 11.19
CA ALA A 201 8.88 11.17 9.92
C ALA A 201 10.38 11.52 9.94
N LEU A 202 10.76 12.70 10.46
CA LEU A 202 12.17 13.09 10.55
C LEU A 202 12.99 12.12 11.41
N ILE A 203 12.48 11.74 12.59
CA ILE A 203 13.16 10.76 13.45
C ILE A 203 13.28 9.40 12.73
N THR A 204 12.21 8.97 12.06
CA THR A 204 12.19 7.67 11.38
C THR A 204 13.14 7.65 10.17
N ILE A 205 13.24 8.76 9.42
CA ILE A 205 14.18 8.92 8.32
C ILE A 205 15.63 8.83 8.83
N ILE A 206 15.93 9.47 9.97
CA ILE A 206 17.25 9.39 10.60
C ILE A 206 17.57 7.93 10.97
N ILE A 207 16.62 7.22 11.57
CA ILE A 207 16.79 5.81 11.94
C ILE A 207 16.97 4.91 10.69
N ALA A 208 16.25 5.21 9.61
CA ALA A 208 16.26 4.40 8.40
C ALA A 208 17.50 4.61 7.52
N LEU A 209 18.06 5.84 7.48
CA LEU A 209 19.08 6.19 6.50
C LEU A 209 20.47 6.48 7.10
N VAL A 210 20.59 6.69 8.41
CA VAL A 210 21.90 6.95 9.04
C VAL A 210 22.57 5.61 9.36
N PRO A 211 23.80 5.34 8.84
CA PRO A 211 24.48 4.05 9.03
C PRO A 211 24.69 3.63 10.48
N TYR A 212 24.73 4.60 11.41
CA TYR A 212 24.82 4.32 12.84
C TYR A 212 23.62 3.51 13.37
N PHE A 213 22.45 3.63 12.76
CA PHE A 213 21.21 2.96 13.17
C PHE A 213 20.87 1.74 12.30
N ASP A 214 21.83 1.21 11.54
CA ASP A 214 21.56 0.15 10.54
C ASP A 214 20.87 -1.09 11.14
N SER A 215 21.22 -1.48 12.37
CA SER A 215 20.54 -2.59 13.06
C SER A 215 19.04 -2.35 13.35
N PHE A 216 18.59 -1.10 13.33
CA PHE A 216 17.21 -0.69 13.54
C PHE A 216 16.52 -0.23 12.25
N SER A 217 17.25 -0.08 11.13
CA SER A 217 16.73 0.41 9.86
C SER A 217 15.61 -0.50 9.34
N GLU A 218 15.73 -1.82 9.54
CA GLU A 218 14.71 -2.80 9.16
C GLU A 218 13.38 -2.64 9.92
N PHE A 219 13.45 -2.12 11.15
CA PHE A 219 12.30 -1.87 12.02
C PHE A 219 11.78 -0.44 11.93
N SER A 220 12.43 0.42 11.14
CA SER A 220 12.09 1.84 11.00
C SER A 220 10.59 2.08 10.73
N TRP A 221 9.95 1.24 9.90
CA TRP A 221 8.52 1.34 9.64
C TRP A 221 7.66 1.23 10.91
N PHE A 222 7.95 0.24 11.77
CA PHE A 222 7.21 0.04 13.03
C PHE A 222 7.52 1.12 14.05
N ILE A 223 8.79 1.52 14.15
CA ILE A 223 9.22 2.61 15.04
C ILE A 223 8.51 3.91 14.62
N GLY A 224 8.47 4.20 13.33
CA GLY A 224 7.77 5.35 12.79
C GLY A 224 6.27 5.31 13.02
N ALA A 225 5.62 4.16 12.83
CA ALA A 225 4.22 3.98 13.17
C ALA A 225 3.94 4.22 14.66
N GLY A 226 4.79 3.70 15.55
CA GLY A 226 4.70 3.93 16.99
C GLY A 226 4.87 5.42 17.35
N LEU A 227 5.88 6.08 16.78
CA LEU A 227 6.14 7.51 17.01
C LEU A 227 5.02 8.39 16.47
N GLY A 228 4.53 8.12 15.25
CA GLY A 228 3.41 8.84 14.65
C GLY A 228 2.14 8.73 15.50
N ALA A 229 1.82 7.51 15.96
CA ALA A 229 0.71 7.29 16.88
C ALA A 229 0.91 8.03 18.21
N LEU A 230 2.08 7.91 18.83
CA LEU A 230 2.40 8.54 20.12
C LEU A 230 2.30 10.07 20.04
N PHE A 231 2.98 10.68 19.07
CA PHE A 231 2.98 12.14 18.92
C PHE A 231 1.58 12.66 18.62
N TYR A 232 0.80 11.93 17.81
CA TYR A 232 -0.57 12.32 17.55
C TYR A 232 -1.44 12.24 18.81
N LEU A 233 -1.33 11.17 19.61
CA LEU A 233 -2.08 11.04 20.85
C LEU A 233 -1.81 12.15 21.87
N ILE A 234 -0.60 12.72 21.85
CA ILE A 234 -0.19 13.84 22.71
C ILE A 234 -0.83 15.15 22.24
N VAL A 235 -0.83 15.42 20.94
CA VAL A 235 -1.22 16.73 20.39
C VAL A 235 -2.70 16.79 19.99
N ALA A 236 -3.32 15.65 19.71
CA ALA A 236 -4.67 15.58 19.17
C ALA A 236 -5.74 16.18 20.08
N ASP A 237 -6.76 16.77 19.44
CA ASP A 237 -7.89 17.31 20.17
C ASP A 237 -8.83 16.20 20.60
N ARG A 238 -9.19 16.19 21.89
CA ARG A 238 -10.14 15.25 22.48
C ARG A 238 -11.46 15.93 22.86
N SER A 239 -11.58 17.24 22.61
CA SER A 239 -12.78 18.02 22.96
C SER A 239 -13.88 17.94 21.90
N MET A 240 -13.55 17.56 20.66
CA MET A 240 -14.53 17.43 19.59
C MET A 240 -15.50 16.26 19.86
N PRO A 241 -16.82 16.47 19.64
CA PRO A 241 -17.81 15.42 19.81
C PRO A 241 -17.59 14.32 18.78
N ILE A 242 -17.45 13.08 19.24
CA ILE A 242 -17.31 11.91 18.37
C ILE A 242 -18.70 11.52 17.88
N ARG A 243 -18.98 11.82 16.60
CA ARG A 243 -20.22 11.44 15.92
C ARG A 243 -20.01 10.18 15.07
N ASP A 244 -21.03 9.34 15.06
CA ASP A 244 -21.10 8.15 14.21
C ASP A 244 -22.32 8.31 13.30
N VAL A 245 -22.09 8.64 12.04
CA VAL A 245 -23.17 8.95 11.08
C VAL A 245 -22.95 8.12 9.82
N SER A 246 -23.92 7.26 9.53
CA SER A 246 -23.91 6.41 8.34
C SER A 246 -23.89 7.24 7.06
N GLY A 247 -23.17 6.77 6.05
CA GLY A 247 -23.17 7.33 4.69
C GLY A 247 -24.38 6.90 3.85
N GLU A 248 -25.27 6.05 4.36
CA GLU A 248 -26.47 5.59 3.66
C GLU A 248 -27.32 6.73 3.05
N PRO A 249 -27.49 7.91 3.69
CA PRO A 249 -28.25 9.02 3.11
C PRO A 249 -27.64 9.64 1.84
N ILE A 250 -26.32 9.48 1.65
CA ILE A 250 -25.60 9.98 0.48
C ILE A 250 -25.17 8.84 -0.47
N ALA A 251 -25.56 7.60 -0.15
CA ALA A 251 -25.23 6.45 -0.97
C ALA A 251 -26.01 6.49 -2.28
N ILE A 252 -25.29 6.39 -3.40
CA ILE A 252 -25.89 6.24 -4.72
C ILE A 252 -26.02 4.73 -4.98
N PRO A 253 -27.21 4.22 -5.37
CA PRO A 253 -27.38 2.82 -5.71
C PRO A 253 -26.35 2.39 -6.77
N SER A 254 -25.71 1.24 -6.57
CA SER A 254 -24.83 0.68 -7.59
C SER A 254 -25.67 0.32 -8.81
N VAL A 255 -25.47 1.03 -9.93
CA VAL A 255 -26.17 0.75 -11.20
C VAL A 255 -25.48 -0.39 -11.97
N HIS A 256 -24.87 -1.33 -11.24
CA HIS A 256 -24.05 -2.42 -11.78
C HIS A 256 -24.47 -3.74 -11.13
#